data_AF-W2JJ09-F1
#
_entry.id   AF-W2JJ09-F1
#
_cell.length_a   1.000
_cell.length_b   1.000
_cell.length_c   1.000
_cell.angle_alpha   90.00
_cell.angle_beta   90.00
_cell.angle_gamma   90.00
#
_symmetry.space_group_name_H-M   'P 1'
#
loop_
_entity.id
_entity.type
_entity.pdbx_description
1 polymer ?
#
loop_
_entity_poly.entity_id
_entity_poly.type
_entity_poly.pdbx_seq_one_letter_code
_entity_poly.pdbx_strand_id
1 'polypeptide(L)'
;MEKTSSKQIWPFGCKGEGDDVLTTEGKTSPTISQLLERAEVDAGEYSFGGQTTLLPAIPGLFIEGIGSIPVPLTAERKDKLLAISEQVTSSSWKLRTSQVTMKNPKWVAGMRKLGDKVGDRLGFKRIKLQCELKELLVFGPGEKTDRHQENNEDGVVATIAVQLPSEHSGGELVVYRGRELQFRHDFGTAKNAAAFLPHYAVYFADAPHAREEVTSGYQLILKYSLTLPSEMKHLKEAKGDKPLSEELAEVLKQIEPEDECFALLLEGQYKEEDVRTQGTDALSKMDKTRYRALLEANSLIPEDKVLVFHIAQLCHAVQQYDGTLGAHKNPKWKAKYAFWQDYDRKDFVVWYSVDGKKYGDAVRTMYVNEIDGPSEEEAGAPTFTPTFLNPGRLTLSEIWKANGYKLYDGFSGDRMKGTVALRYAVFAWPATKNMDYTFKFANNEAAAAVLQGQECVDANSLRKFMERASEEAAKKKRLGSSRRYNREDPKLNTLSFCQMMTDLIVKAGDATLVGLLLEKFVIGVDKKIMFADGIASLTQAFEWASVKDAVLNALNTSKVKYSYSWEADESIQLILQVLKRLKRGEAQTALLEEAVKKAINFPPKILVKARCRSLGAP
;
A
#
# COMPACT_ATOMS: atom_id res chain seq x y z
N MET A 1 0.47 45.54 24.74
CA MET A 1 0.57 45.02 23.37
C MET A 1 0.35 43.52 23.46
N GLU A 2 -0.90 43.08 23.43
CA GLU A 2 -1.21 41.67 23.23
C GLU A 2 -0.73 41.28 21.83
N LYS A 3 0.22 40.35 21.76
CA LYS A 3 0.47 39.62 20.52
C LYS A 3 -0.85 38.92 20.19
N THR A 4 -1.63 39.47 19.26
CA THR A 4 -2.62 38.69 18.52
C THR A 4 -1.83 37.67 17.71
N SER A 5 -1.40 36.59 18.36
CA SER A 5 -0.95 35.38 17.70
C SER A 5 -2.15 34.91 16.90
N SER A 6 -2.13 35.12 15.59
CA SER A 6 -3.06 34.47 14.68
C SER A 6 -3.03 32.98 15.04
N LYS A 7 -4.13 32.43 15.57
CA LYS A 7 -4.26 31.01 15.90
C LYS A 7 -3.71 30.22 14.70
N GLN A 8 -2.58 29.56 14.88
CA GLN A 8 -1.94 28.82 13.81
C GLN A 8 -2.88 27.68 13.43
N ILE A 9 -3.46 27.76 12.23
CA ILE A 9 -4.37 26.72 11.72
C ILE A 9 -3.49 25.60 11.18
N TRP A 10 -3.45 24.48 11.90
CA TRP A 10 -2.78 23.27 11.44
C TRP A 10 -3.65 22.52 10.44
N PRO A 11 -3.04 21.83 9.45
CA PRO A 11 -3.78 21.12 8.43
C PRO A 11 -4.51 19.89 8.99
N PHE A 12 -5.49 19.39 8.22
CA PHE A 12 -6.21 18.14 8.50
C PHE A 12 -6.92 18.09 9.87
N GLY A 13 -7.32 19.24 10.40
CA GLY A 13 -8.08 19.34 11.64
C GLY A 13 -7.25 19.26 12.94
N CYS A 14 -5.92 19.24 12.83
CA CYS A 14 -5.03 19.28 13.99
C CYS A 14 -5.22 20.59 14.78
N LYS A 15 -5.08 20.54 16.11
CA LYS A 15 -5.23 21.68 17.01
C LYS A 15 -4.11 21.68 18.05
N GLY A 16 -3.65 22.86 18.45
CA GLY A 16 -2.57 23.03 19.43
C GLY A 16 -1.56 24.10 19.02
N GLU A 17 -0.54 24.29 19.86
CA GLU A 17 0.64 25.09 19.60
C GLU A 17 1.75 24.27 18.93
N GLY A 18 2.78 24.93 18.41
CA GLY A 18 3.83 24.27 17.63
C GLY A 18 4.63 23.21 18.39
N ASP A 19 4.81 23.39 19.70
CA ASP A 19 5.57 22.48 20.55
C ASP A 19 4.69 21.38 21.18
N ASP A 20 3.37 21.42 20.93
CA ASP A 20 2.46 20.40 21.42
C ASP A 20 2.68 19.09 20.65
N VAL A 21 2.83 18.00 21.40
CA VAL A 21 2.80 16.64 20.85
C VAL A 21 1.38 16.36 20.35
N LEU A 22 1.25 15.98 19.07
CA LEU A 22 -0.06 15.67 18.50
C LEU A 22 -0.69 14.51 19.28
N THR A 23 -1.80 14.78 19.95
CA THR A 23 -2.58 13.79 20.70
C THR A 23 -3.47 12.98 19.77
N THR A 24 -3.37 11.66 19.87
CA THR A 24 -4.30 10.75 19.21
C THR A 24 -5.68 10.87 19.87
N GLU A 25 -6.72 11.17 19.10
CA GLU A 25 -8.12 11.24 19.56
C GLU A 25 -8.86 9.91 19.35
N GLY A 26 -10.06 9.76 19.93
CA GLY A 26 -10.92 8.58 19.75
C GLY A 26 -10.84 7.56 20.89
N LYS A 27 -11.68 6.52 20.83
CA LYS A 27 -11.83 5.53 21.92
C LYS A 27 -10.73 4.48 21.94
N THR A 28 -10.39 3.92 20.79
CA THR A 28 -9.41 2.82 20.64
C THR A 28 -8.05 3.29 20.11
N SER A 29 -8.05 4.30 19.24
CA SER A 29 -6.86 4.85 18.60
C SER A 29 -5.75 5.29 19.57
N PRO A 30 -6.02 5.94 20.73
CA PRO A 30 -4.96 6.27 21.69
C PRO A 30 -4.24 5.02 22.22
N THR A 31 -4.99 3.96 22.53
CA THR A 31 -4.45 2.67 22.98
C THR A 31 -3.63 2.01 21.87
N ILE A 32 -4.11 2.02 20.62
CA ILE A 32 -3.36 1.51 19.47
C ILE A 32 -2.04 2.29 19.33
N SER A 33 -2.10 3.62 19.38
CA SER A 33 -0.93 4.50 19.32
C SER A 33 0.07 4.18 20.42
N GLN A 34 -0.39 4.02 21.67
CA GLN A 34 0.46 3.68 22.81
C GLN A 34 1.11 2.30 22.67
N LEU A 35 0.37 1.29 22.20
CA LEU A 35 0.92 -0.03 21.93
C LEU A 35 1.99 0.02 20.84
N LEU A 36 1.80 0.83 19.80
CA LEU A 36 2.80 1.02 18.74
C LEU A 36 4.03 1.82 19.19
N GLU A 37 3.99 2.54 20.32
CA GLU A 37 5.20 3.09 20.96
C GLU A 37 6.13 1.96 21.43
N ARG A 38 5.55 0.87 21.96
CA ARG A 38 6.28 -0.32 22.43
C ARG A 38 6.89 -1.16 21.31
N ALA A 39 6.53 -0.89 20.05
CA ALA A 39 7.09 -1.61 18.90
C ALA A 39 8.63 -1.57 18.86
N GLU A 40 9.27 -0.55 19.44
CA GLU A 40 10.74 -0.50 19.52
C GLU A 40 11.36 -1.57 20.44
N VAL A 41 10.64 -1.97 21.48
CA VAL A 41 11.10 -2.86 22.56
C VAL A 41 10.54 -4.28 22.39
N ASP A 42 9.31 -4.40 21.90
CA ASP A 42 8.60 -5.69 21.80
C ASP A 42 8.56 -6.27 20.38
N ALA A 43 8.78 -5.48 19.32
CA ALA A 43 8.75 -5.98 17.94
C ALA A 43 10.10 -6.56 17.51
N GLY A 44 10.41 -7.73 18.05
CA GLY A 44 11.34 -8.64 17.39
C GLY A 44 10.75 -9.16 16.08
N GLU A 45 11.57 -9.39 15.06
CA GLU A 45 11.15 -10.12 13.86
C GLU A 45 10.79 -11.57 14.25
N TYR A 46 9.61 -12.04 13.81
CA TYR A 46 9.12 -13.38 14.17
C TYR A 46 9.98 -14.52 13.64
N SER A 47 10.36 -14.41 12.37
CA SER A 47 11.23 -15.38 11.72
C SER A 47 11.97 -14.73 10.57
N PHE A 48 13.26 -15.01 10.46
CA PHE A 48 14.13 -14.40 9.47
C PHE A 48 15.33 -15.30 9.19
N GLY A 49 15.94 -15.13 8.03
CA GLY A 49 17.05 -15.96 7.61
C GLY A 49 17.77 -15.46 6.37
N GLY A 50 18.62 -16.31 5.82
CA GLY A 50 19.35 -16.09 4.58
C GLY A 50 20.84 -16.42 4.69
N GLN A 51 21.58 -16.04 3.66
CA GLN A 51 23.04 -16.21 3.63
C GLN A 51 23.70 -15.37 4.74
N THR A 52 24.71 -15.93 5.40
CA THR A 52 25.51 -15.20 6.39
C THR A 52 26.99 -15.23 6.06
N THR A 53 27.64 -14.07 6.13
CA THR A 53 29.10 -13.92 6.02
C THR A 53 29.79 -14.04 7.39
N LEU A 54 29.03 -14.14 8.48
CA LEU A 54 29.56 -14.29 9.84
C LEU A 54 30.10 -15.69 10.09
N LEU A 55 29.63 -16.68 9.35
CA LEU A 55 30.05 -18.08 9.46
C LEU A 55 30.98 -18.43 8.28
N PRO A 56 32.11 -19.11 8.54
CA PRO A 56 32.99 -19.56 7.47
C PRO A 56 32.35 -20.72 6.69
N ALA A 57 32.60 -20.78 5.38
CA ALA A 57 32.20 -21.91 4.53
C ALA A 57 32.82 -23.25 4.96
N ILE A 58 33.96 -23.21 5.67
CA ILE A 58 34.62 -24.39 6.23
C ILE A 58 34.33 -24.42 7.73
N PRO A 59 33.31 -25.17 8.20
CA PRO A 59 32.89 -25.16 9.60
C PRO A 59 33.85 -25.91 10.54
N GLY A 60 34.71 -26.78 9.99
CA GLY A 60 35.53 -27.69 10.80
C GLY A 60 34.70 -28.73 11.53
N LEU A 61 33.65 -29.26 10.89
CA LEU A 61 32.78 -30.30 11.45
C LEU A 61 33.60 -31.55 11.77
N PHE A 62 33.56 -31.97 13.03
CA PHE A 62 34.20 -33.19 13.51
C PHE A 62 33.18 -34.03 14.24
N ILE A 63 33.16 -35.32 13.97
CA ILE A 63 32.25 -36.26 14.59
C ILE A 63 33.03 -37.37 15.27
N GLU A 64 32.71 -37.63 16.53
CA GLU A 64 33.30 -38.73 17.29
C GLU A 64 33.06 -40.07 16.58
N GLY A 65 34.10 -40.89 16.47
CA GLY A 65 34.05 -42.17 15.75
C GLY A 65 34.29 -42.10 14.24
N ILE A 66 34.14 -40.95 13.58
CA ILE A 66 34.48 -40.78 12.15
C ILE A 66 35.71 -39.89 11.93
N GLY A 67 35.80 -38.80 12.68
CA GLY A 67 36.79 -37.75 12.47
C GLY A 67 36.22 -36.51 11.77
N SER A 68 37.06 -35.81 11.01
CA SER A 68 36.67 -34.58 10.32
C SER A 68 35.79 -34.89 9.11
N ILE A 69 34.62 -34.25 9.03
CA ILE A 69 33.70 -34.34 7.90
C ILE A 69 33.83 -33.09 7.04
N PRO A 70 34.40 -33.19 5.83
CA PRO A 70 34.50 -32.05 4.93
C PRO A 70 33.14 -31.74 4.29
N VAL A 71 32.82 -30.44 4.20
CA VAL A 71 31.67 -29.93 3.44
C VAL A 71 32.12 -29.44 2.04
N PRO A 72 31.27 -29.44 1.00
CA PRO A 72 29.85 -29.81 1.03
C PRO A 72 29.60 -31.26 1.38
N LEU A 73 28.45 -31.53 2.02
CA LEU A 73 27.93 -32.89 2.11
C LEU A 73 27.52 -33.36 0.71
N THR A 74 28.18 -34.42 0.24
CA THR A 74 27.94 -35.06 -1.07
C THR A 74 27.43 -36.48 -0.88
N ALA A 75 26.91 -37.09 -1.95
CA ALA A 75 26.42 -38.46 -1.94
C ALA A 75 27.46 -39.48 -1.46
N GLU A 76 28.74 -39.31 -1.77
CA GLU A 76 29.82 -40.21 -1.34
C GLU A 76 30.15 -40.08 0.15
N ARG A 77 29.95 -38.89 0.72
CA ARG A 77 30.35 -38.58 2.10
C ARG A 77 29.24 -38.86 3.11
N LYS A 78 27.99 -38.83 2.67
CA LYS A 78 26.84 -39.06 3.54
C LYS A 78 26.87 -40.43 4.19
N ASP A 79 27.27 -41.50 3.48
CA ASP A 79 27.04 -42.86 3.97
C ASP A 79 27.83 -43.13 5.25
N LYS A 80 29.03 -42.53 5.39
CA LYS A 80 29.81 -42.57 6.64
C LYS A 80 29.09 -41.85 7.77
N LEU A 81 28.52 -40.68 7.49
CA LEU A 81 27.76 -39.88 8.46
C LEU A 81 26.48 -40.62 8.89
N LEU A 82 25.72 -41.13 7.93
CA LEU A 82 24.44 -41.82 8.17
C LEU A 82 24.64 -43.11 8.97
N ALA A 83 25.75 -43.83 8.75
CA ALA A 83 26.03 -45.10 9.44
C ALA A 83 26.14 -44.97 10.98
N ILE A 84 26.47 -43.79 11.51
CA ILE A 84 26.55 -43.54 12.96
C ILE A 84 25.39 -42.69 13.48
N SER A 85 24.52 -42.23 12.58
CA SER A 85 23.42 -41.35 12.94
C SER A 85 22.22 -42.16 13.38
N GLU A 86 21.45 -41.62 14.33
CA GLU A 86 20.17 -42.20 14.72
C GLU A 86 19.16 -41.91 13.60
N GLN A 87 18.63 -42.96 12.99
CA GLN A 87 17.60 -42.83 11.96
C GLN A 87 16.27 -42.44 12.60
N VAL A 88 15.71 -41.29 12.23
CA VAL A 88 14.44 -40.77 12.76
C VAL A 88 13.27 -41.17 11.87
N THR A 89 13.44 -41.05 10.56
CA THR A 89 12.50 -41.53 9.52
C THR A 89 13.27 -42.33 8.47
N SER A 90 12.59 -42.84 7.44
CA SER A 90 13.25 -43.46 6.28
C SER A 90 14.27 -42.54 5.58
N SER A 91 14.13 -41.23 5.73
CA SER A 91 14.84 -40.19 4.99
C SER A 91 15.41 -39.07 5.87
N SER A 92 15.43 -39.23 7.19
CA SER A 92 16.06 -38.30 8.12
C SER A 92 16.87 -38.98 9.21
N TRP A 93 17.94 -38.30 9.62
CA TRP A 93 18.87 -38.79 10.63
C TRP A 93 19.30 -37.67 11.57
N LYS A 94 19.59 -38.04 12.82
CA LYS A 94 19.99 -37.14 13.89
C LYS A 94 21.26 -37.62 14.58
N LEU A 95 22.13 -36.68 14.93
CA LEU A 95 23.23 -36.92 15.87
C LEU A 95 23.09 -36.04 17.11
N ARG A 96 23.52 -36.60 18.24
CA ARG A 96 23.56 -35.88 19.52
C ARG A 96 24.74 -34.92 19.56
N THR A 97 24.56 -33.84 20.32
CA THR A 97 25.56 -32.77 20.46
C THR A 97 26.88 -33.25 21.03
N SER A 98 26.86 -34.23 21.93
CA SER A 98 28.06 -34.81 22.53
C SER A 98 29.01 -35.42 21.50
N GLN A 99 28.50 -35.84 20.34
CA GLN A 99 29.28 -36.46 19.28
C GLN A 99 29.80 -35.44 18.26
N VAL A 100 29.29 -34.20 18.28
CA VAL A 100 29.55 -33.19 17.24
C VAL A 100 30.41 -32.06 17.81
N THR A 101 31.57 -31.83 17.20
CA THR A 101 32.48 -30.74 17.58
C THR A 101 32.78 -29.84 16.38
N MET A 102 32.66 -28.52 16.58
CA MET A 102 33.04 -27.52 15.58
C MET A 102 34.48 -27.07 15.82
N LYS A 103 35.44 -27.65 15.10
CA LYS A 103 36.87 -27.42 15.33
C LYS A 103 37.40 -26.10 14.76
N ASN A 104 36.66 -25.42 13.87
CA ASN A 104 37.10 -24.12 13.36
C ASN A 104 36.81 -23.00 14.38
N PRO A 105 37.82 -22.32 14.96
CA PRO A 105 37.58 -21.25 15.93
C PRO A 105 36.79 -20.07 15.34
N LYS A 106 36.90 -19.83 14.02
CA LYS A 106 36.12 -18.82 13.32
C LYS A 106 34.63 -19.17 13.29
N TRP A 107 34.27 -20.45 13.30
CA TRP A 107 32.88 -20.88 13.41
C TRP A 107 32.31 -20.51 14.78
N VAL A 108 33.04 -20.86 15.86
CA VAL A 108 32.63 -20.55 17.24
C VAL A 108 32.51 -19.04 17.47
N ALA A 109 33.47 -18.25 17.00
CA ALA A 109 33.40 -16.80 17.07
C ALA A 109 32.25 -16.22 16.20
N GLY A 110 32.02 -16.80 15.03
CA GLY A 110 30.95 -16.43 14.11
C GLY A 110 29.56 -16.68 14.69
N MET A 111 29.34 -17.85 15.31
CA MET A 111 28.07 -18.20 15.96
C MET A 111 27.74 -17.25 17.11
N ARG A 112 28.74 -16.81 17.89
CA ARG A 112 28.54 -15.80 18.94
C ARG A 112 28.06 -14.47 18.38
N LYS A 113 28.73 -13.97 17.33
CA LYS A 113 28.34 -12.73 16.64
C LYS A 113 26.97 -12.85 15.98
N LEU A 114 26.67 -14.02 15.41
CA LEU A 114 25.36 -14.31 14.84
C LEU A 114 24.29 -14.30 15.93
N GLY A 115 24.55 -14.93 17.08
CA GLY A 115 23.69 -14.91 18.26
C GLY A 115 23.36 -13.51 18.75
N ASP A 116 24.38 -12.64 18.89
CA ASP A 116 24.20 -11.24 19.27
C ASP A 116 23.27 -10.52 18.26
N LYS A 117 23.56 -10.66 16.96
CA LYS A 117 22.76 -10.06 15.89
C LYS A 117 21.32 -10.60 15.87
N VAL A 118 21.15 -11.89 16.12
CA VAL A 118 19.85 -12.55 16.16
C VAL A 118 19.06 -12.06 17.38
N GLY A 119 19.69 -11.97 18.55
CA GLY A 119 19.07 -11.44 19.76
C GLY A 119 18.56 -10.02 19.57
N ASP A 120 19.37 -9.13 18.99
CA ASP A 120 18.95 -7.76 18.65
C ASP A 120 17.73 -7.75 17.72
N ARG A 121 17.72 -8.60 16.68
CA ARG A 121 16.60 -8.71 15.72
C ARG A 121 15.34 -9.34 16.33
N LEU A 122 15.49 -10.21 17.32
CA LEU A 122 14.39 -10.79 18.11
C LEU A 122 13.88 -9.82 19.19
N GLY A 123 14.47 -8.63 19.33
CA GLY A 123 14.07 -7.62 20.32
C GLY A 123 14.75 -7.77 21.69
N PHE A 124 15.70 -8.69 21.84
CA PHE A 124 16.53 -8.82 23.06
C PHE A 124 17.73 -7.86 23.02
N LYS A 125 17.45 -6.57 22.75
CA LYS A 125 18.50 -5.55 22.62
C LYS A 125 19.31 -5.46 23.91
N ARG A 126 20.64 -5.45 23.77
CA ARG A 126 21.61 -5.37 24.89
C ARG A 126 21.63 -6.60 25.82
N ILE A 127 20.93 -7.68 25.48
CA ILE A 127 20.99 -8.95 26.20
C ILE A 127 21.84 -9.91 25.37
N LYS A 128 22.91 -10.44 25.98
CA LYS A 128 23.74 -11.47 25.33
C LYS A 128 23.08 -12.83 25.49
N LEU A 129 22.36 -13.25 24.47
CA LEU A 129 21.78 -14.59 24.41
C LEU A 129 22.90 -15.64 24.30
N GLN A 130 22.74 -16.76 25.01
CA GLN A 130 23.65 -17.89 24.90
C GLN A 130 23.22 -18.75 23.71
N CYS A 131 24.17 -19.09 22.84
CA CYS A 131 23.93 -19.96 21.69
C CYS A 131 24.55 -21.33 21.93
N GLU A 132 23.71 -22.36 22.02
CA GLU A 132 24.14 -23.73 22.30
C GLU A 132 23.73 -24.65 21.17
N LEU A 133 24.65 -25.50 20.70
CA LEU A 133 24.34 -26.51 19.70
C LEU A 133 23.42 -27.56 20.33
N LYS A 134 22.29 -27.84 19.69
CA LYS A 134 21.26 -28.79 20.16
C LYS A 134 21.21 -30.09 19.39
N GLU A 135 21.46 -30.06 18.08
CA GLU A 135 21.47 -31.25 17.24
C GLU A 135 22.09 -30.98 15.87
N LEU A 136 22.60 -32.06 15.27
CA LEU A 136 22.92 -32.12 13.85
C LEU A 136 21.91 -33.04 13.18
N LEU A 137 21.26 -32.54 12.13
CA LEU A 137 20.24 -33.23 11.37
C LEU A 137 20.68 -33.39 9.92
N VAL A 138 20.35 -34.54 9.33
CA VAL A 138 20.52 -34.82 7.91
C VAL A 138 19.16 -35.14 7.32
N PHE A 139 18.75 -34.40 6.29
CA PHE A 139 17.53 -34.67 5.54
C PHE A 139 17.87 -35.12 4.13
N GLY A 140 17.37 -36.29 3.73
CA GLY A 140 17.56 -36.87 2.41
C GLY A 140 16.34 -36.72 1.51
N PRO A 141 16.41 -37.24 0.27
CA PRO A 141 15.32 -37.09 -0.70
C PRO A 141 13.99 -37.68 -0.21
N GLY A 142 12.89 -36.98 -0.47
CA GLY A 142 11.53 -37.34 -0.04
C GLY A 142 11.19 -36.94 1.39
N GLU A 143 12.16 -36.46 2.17
CA GLU A 143 11.91 -36.01 3.54
C GLU A 143 11.13 -34.70 3.55
N LYS A 144 10.03 -34.69 4.31
CA LYS A 144 9.23 -33.51 4.63
C LYS A 144 8.72 -33.63 6.05
N THR A 145 8.45 -32.50 6.69
CA THR A 145 7.80 -32.48 8.00
C THR A 145 6.54 -31.64 7.89
N ASP A 146 5.42 -32.22 8.30
CA ASP A 146 4.16 -31.49 8.39
C ASP A 146 4.25 -30.41 9.47
N ARG A 147 3.31 -29.46 9.43
CA ARG A 147 3.21 -28.38 10.42
C ARG A 147 3.13 -28.98 11.83
N HIS A 148 4.18 -28.76 12.61
CA HIS A 148 4.29 -29.19 14.00
C HIS A 148 4.89 -28.08 14.86
N GLN A 149 4.86 -28.26 16.17
CA GLN A 149 5.46 -27.35 17.14
C GLN A 149 6.29 -28.20 18.10
N GLU A 150 7.55 -27.80 18.32
CA GLU A 150 8.43 -28.46 19.28
C GLU A 150 8.06 -28.02 20.72
N ASN A 151 8.35 -28.89 21.70
CA ASN A 151 8.15 -28.53 23.09
C ASN A 151 9.14 -27.42 23.49
N ASN A 152 8.61 -26.34 24.06
CA ASN A 152 9.43 -25.22 24.54
C ASN A 152 10.22 -25.64 25.79
N GLU A 153 11.54 -25.56 25.73
CA GLU A 153 12.41 -25.80 26.88
C GLU A 153 12.56 -24.53 27.74
N ASP A 154 12.77 -24.71 29.05
CA ASP A 154 12.93 -23.58 29.97
C ASP A 154 14.13 -22.69 29.59
N GLY A 155 13.90 -21.38 29.55
CA GLY A 155 14.91 -20.39 29.18
C GLY A 155 15.27 -20.28 27.68
N VAL A 156 14.81 -21.20 26.82
CA VAL A 156 14.97 -21.07 25.36
C VAL A 156 13.96 -20.07 24.82
N VAL A 157 14.43 -19.14 23.99
CA VAL A 157 13.59 -18.10 23.36
C VAL A 157 13.44 -18.32 21.86
N ALA A 158 14.45 -18.87 21.20
CA ALA A 158 14.45 -19.09 19.76
C ALA A 158 15.40 -20.21 19.35
N THR A 159 15.23 -20.70 18.14
CA THR A 159 16.11 -21.66 17.48
C THR A 159 16.74 -21.01 16.24
N ILE A 160 18.05 -21.17 16.06
CA ILE A 160 18.73 -20.92 14.79
C ILE A 160 18.97 -22.27 14.11
N ALA A 161 18.33 -22.50 12.97
CA ALA A 161 18.67 -23.59 12.07
C ALA A 161 19.73 -23.09 11.08
N VAL A 162 20.95 -23.64 11.15
CA VAL A 162 22.06 -23.31 10.27
C VAL A 162 22.28 -24.45 9.28
N GLN A 163 22.08 -24.19 8.00
CA GLN A 163 22.49 -25.08 6.93
C GLN A 163 24.00 -25.00 6.72
N LEU A 164 24.68 -26.13 6.91
CA LEU A 164 26.07 -26.30 6.50
C LEU A 164 26.12 -26.57 4.99
N PRO A 165 27.19 -26.14 4.28
CA PRO A 165 27.30 -26.35 2.85
C PRO A 165 26.99 -27.81 2.47
N SER A 166 26.01 -27.99 1.58
CA SER A 166 25.46 -29.30 1.25
C SER A 166 24.79 -29.28 -0.13
N GLU A 167 25.04 -30.31 -0.93
CA GLU A 167 24.42 -30.47 -2.24
C GLU A 167 22.98 -30.97 -2.06
N HIS A 168 22.00 -30.07 -2.22
CA HIS A 168 20.58 -30.39 -2.09
C HIS A 168 19.68 -29.41 -2.89
N SER A 169 18.45 -29.83 -3.15
CA SER A 169 17.35 -29.00 -3.67
C SER A 169 16.07 -29.22 -2.86
N GLY A 170 15.23 -28.19 -2.75
CA GLY A 170 14.07 -28.19 -1.86
C GLY A 170 14.48 -28.16 -0.38
N GLY A 171 13.60 -28.62 0.50
CA GLY A 171 13.88 -28.65 1.94
C GLY A 171 13.80 -27.29 2.62
N GLU A 172 13.02 -26.35 2.07
CA GLU A 172 12.75 -25.04 2.65
C GLU A 172 12.10 -25.19 4.03
N LEU A 173 12.51 -24.33 4.97
CA LEU A 173 11.85 -24.22 6.27
C LEU A 173 10.70 -23.22 6.15
N VAL A 174 9.49 -23.66 6.52
CA VAL A 174 8.30 -22.81 6.57
C VAL A 174 7.93 -22.61 8.04
N VAL A 175 8.01 -21.36 8.50
CA VAL A 175 7.62 -21.01 9.87
C VAL A 175 6.26 -20.34 9.81
N TYR A 176 5.30 -20.85 10.55
CA TYR A 176 3.92 -20.36 10.56
C TYR A 176 3.69 -19.43 11.73
N ARG A 177 2.91 -18.38 11.49
CA ARG A 177 2.37 -17.53 12.54
C ARG A 177 0.87 -17.38 12.35
N GLY A 178 0.09 -17.70 13.38
CA GLY A 178 -1.37 -17.64 13.29
C GLY A 178 -1.94 -18.58 12.21
N ARG A 179 -2.96 -18.11 11.48
CA ARG A 179 -3.67 -18.90 10.46
C ARG A 179 -2.92 -18.98 9.12
N GLU A 180 -2.52 -17.84 8.56
CA GLU A 180 -2.07 -17.77 7.16
C GLU A 180 -0.64 -17.28 6.95
N LEU A 181 -0.02 -16.60 7.93
CA LEU A 181 1.32 -16.05 7.73
C LEU A 181 2.37 -17.16 7.70
N GLN A 182 3.14 -17.18 6.61
CA GLN A 182 4.20 -18.14 6.36
C GLN A 182 5.50 -17.41 6.04
N PHE A 183 6.54 -17.71 6.81
CA PHE A 183 7.90 -17.27 6.55
C PHE A 183 8.67 -18.43 5.94
N ARG A 184 8.87 -18.38 4.62
CA ARG A 184 9.61 -19.41 3.88
C ARG A 184 11.08 -19.01 3.81
N HIS A 185 11.96 -19.90 4.28
CA HIS A 185 13.40 -19.68 4.28
C HIS A 185 14.09 -20.69 3.37
N ASP A 186 14.60 -20.19 2.25
CA ASP A 186 15.49 -20.94 1.36
C ASP A 186 16.90 -21.01 1.93
N PHE A 187 17.47 -22.21 1.98
CA PHE A 187 18.84 -22.47 2.41
C PHE A 187 19.83 -22.42 1.23
N GLY A 188 19.65 -21.45 0.33
CA GLY A 188 20.59 -21.15 -0.74
C GLY A 188 20.39 -21.94 -2.03
N THR A 189 19.29 -22.67 -2.18
CA THR A 189 19.01 -23.44 -3.39
C THR A 189 18.70 -22.52 -4.58
N ALA A 190 17.91 -21.47 -4.38
CA ALA A 190 17.48 -20.57 -5.45
C ALA A 190 18.64 -19.80 -6.12
N LYS A 191 19.78 -19.67 -5.44
CA LYS A 191 20.98 -18.98 -5.92
C LYS A 191 22.17 -19.90 -6.20
N ASN A 192 21.96 -21.22 -6.21
CA ASN A 192 23.02 -22.23 -6.33
C ASN A 192 24.15 -22.03 -5.29
N ALA A 193 23.81 -21.53 -4.10
CA ALA A 193 24.75 -21.21 -3.03
C ALA A 193 24.79 -22.29 -1.94
N ALA A 194 23.79 -23.18 -1.89
CA ALA A 194 23.63 -24.23 -0.90
C ALA A 194 24.90 -25.10 -0.71
N ALA A 195 25.60 -25.45 -1.79
CA ALA A 195 26.79 -26.30 -1.72
C ALA A 195 28.06 -25.56 -1.22
N PHE A 196 28.04 -24.23 -1.14
CA PHE A 196 29.25 -23.44 -0.96
C PHE A 196 29.22 -22.52 0.26
N LEU A 197 28.04 -22.12 0.71
CA LEU A 197 27.87 -21.08 1.71
C LEU A 197 26.85 -21.45 2.77
N PRO A 198 27.09 -21.12 4.05
CA PRO A 198 26.15 -21.37 5.11
C PRO A 198 24.96 -20.40 5.03
N HIS A 199 23.77 -20.96 5.22
CA HIS A 199 22.52 -20.23 5.37
C HIS A 199 21.96 -20.48 6.76
N TYR A 200 21.14 -19.56 7.26
CA TYR A 200 20.45 -19.77 8.53
C TYR A 200 19.00 -19.30 8.44
N ALA A 201 18.18 -19.84 9.31
CA ALA A 201 16.84 -19.37 9.60
C ALA A 201 16.64 -19.35 11.11
N VAL A 202 15.85 -18.39 11.58
CA VAL A 202 15.55 -18.17 13.00
C VAL A 202 14.05 -18.22 13.18
N TYR A 203 13.61 -18.87 14.25
CA TYR A 203 12.21 -18.90 14.66
C TYR A 203 12.12 -19.02 16.18
N PHE A 204 11.01 -18.54 16.76
CA PHE A 204 10.75 -18.68 18.18
C PHE A 204 10.61 -20.15 18.59
N ALA A 205 10.98 -20.47 19.83
CA ALA A 205 11.01 -21.86 20.32
C ALA A 205 9.64 -22.57 20.26
N ASP A 206 8.56 -21.80 20.33
CA ASP A 206 7.18 -22.24 20.27
C ASP A 206 6.52 -22.00 18.89
N ALA A 207 7.29 -21.56 17.88
CA ALA A 207 6.74 -21.31 16.56
C ALA A 207 6.38 -22.62 15.85
N PRO A 208 5.13 -22.79 15.37
CA PRO A 208 4.79 -23.91 14.51
C PRO A 208 5.58 -23.80 13.20
N HIS A 209 6.15 -24.91 12.74
CA HIS A 209 6.96 -24.94 11.54
C HIS A 209 6.79 -26.27 10.78
N ALA A 210 7.12 -26.22 9.50
CA ALA A 210 7.15 -27.36 8.60
C ALA A 210 8.41 -27.30 7.75
N ARG A 211 8.72 -28.42 7.10
CA ARG A 211 9.79 -28.52 6.11
C ARG A 211 9.18 -29.04 4.83
N GLU A 212 9.37 -28.29 3.76
CA GLU A 212 9.02 -28.73 2.41
C GLU A 212 9.89 -29.91 1.98
N GLU A 213 9.46 -30.63 0.95
CA GLU A 213 10.14 -31.84 0.52
C GLU A 213 11.57 -31.56 0.03
N VAL A 214 12.55 -32.31 0.54
CA VAL A 214 13.89 -32.37 -0.06
C VAL A 214 13.77 -33.17 -1.36
N THR A 215 13.92 -32.51 -2.50
CA THR A 215 13.70 -33.12 -3.81
C THR A 215 14.92 -33.85 -4.35
N SER A 216 16.14 -33.41 -3.98
CA SER A 216 17.38 -34.10 -4.33
C SER A 216 18.50 -33.80 -3.34
N GLY A 217 19.50 -34.68 -3.29
CA GLY A 217 20.68 -34.50 -2.44
C GLY A 217 20.39 -34.66 -0.95
N TYR A 218 21.27 -34.12 -0.11
CA TYR A 218 21.19 -34.25 1.35
C TYR A 218 21.47 -32.92 2.02
N GLN A 219 20.53 -32.45 2.83
CA GLN A 219 20.60 -31.18 3.53
C GLN A 219 21.13 -31.39 4.96
N LEU A 220 22.21 -30.68 5.30
CA LEU A 220 22.87 -30.79 6.60
C LEU A 220 22.55 -29.57 7.47
N ILE A 221 21.78 -29.75 8.54
CA ILE A 221 21.31 -28.67 9.42
C ILE A 221 21.88 -28.83 10.83
N LEU A 222 22.51 -27.79 11.36
CA LEU A 222 22.78 -27.63 12.79
C LEU A 222 21.67 -26.80 13.42
N LYS A 223 21.00 -27.31 14.45
CA LYS A 223 20.09 -26.48 15.27
C LYS A 223 20.82 -25.96 16.50
N TYR A 224 20.74 -24.66 16.71
CA TYR A 224 21.22 -24.00 17.93
C TYR A 224 20.03 -23.43 18.69
N SER A 225 19.99 -23.64 20.01
CA SER A 225 19.06 -22.92 20.90
C SER A 225 19.66 -21.59 21.32
N LEU A 226 18.81 -20.57 21.40
CA LEU A 226 19.12 -19.30 22.01
C LEU A 226 18.44 -19.24 23.36
N THR A 227 19.23 -19.12 24.40
CA THR A 227 18.78 -19.07 25.79
C THR A 227 19.08 -17.72 26.41
N LEU A 228 18.19 -17.27 27.29
CA LEU A 228 18.46 -16.14 28.16
C LEU A 228 19.50 -16.53 29.22
N PRO A 229 20.39 -15.59 29.62
CA PRO A 229 21.23 -15.78 30.80
C PRO A 229 20.37 -16.15 32.03
N SER A 230 20.89 -17.02 32.89
CA SER A 230 20.18 -17.52 34.07
C SER A 230 19.59 -16.42 34.95
N GLU A 231 20.31 -15.29 35.09
CA GLU A 231 19.91 -14.13 35.90
C GLU A 231 18.75 -13.34 35.26
N MET A 232 18.51 -13.54 33.96
CA MET A 232 17.55 -12.81 33.13
C MET A 232 16.40 -13.67 32.63
N LYS A 233 16.25 -14.92 33.12
CA LYS A 233 15.15 -15.81 32.74
C LYS A 233 13.77 -15.21 32.98
N HIS A 234 13.62 -14.40 34.04
CA HIS A 234 12.39 -13.65 34.35
C HIS A 234 12.01 -12.62 33.27
N LEU A 235 12.94 -12.21 32.39
CA LEU A 235 12.63 -11.32 31.26
C LEU A 235 11.84 -12.03 30.15
N LYS A 236 11.82 -13.37 30.12
CA LYS A 236 10.91 -14.15 29.26
C LYS A 236 9.45 -13.88 29.63
N GLU A 237 9.17 -13.60 30.90
CA GLU A 237 7.85 -13.29 31.45
C GLU A 237 7.55 -11.78 31.42
N ALA A 238 8.59 -10.93 31.50
CA ALA A 238 8.44 -9.46 31.42
C ALA A 238 8.20 -8.93 30.00
N LYS A 239 8.63 -9.67 28.97
CA LYS A 239 8.20 -9.50 27.58
C LYS A 239 6.84 -10.21 27.49
N GLY A 240 5.78 -9.49 27.88
CA GLY A 240 4.53 -10.05 28.41
C GLY A 240 3.91 -11.27 27.71
N ASP A 241 3.00 -11.95 28.43
CA ASP A 241 2.34 -13.21 28.05
C ASP A 241 1.72 -13.26 26.63
N LYS A 242 1.60 -12.11 25.95
CA LYS A 242 1.08 -11.99 24.58
C LYS A 242 2.00 -11.13 23.72
N PRO A 243 2.34 -11.55 22.50
CA PRO A 243 3.07 -10.70 21.55
C PRO A 243 2.29 -9.41 21.27
N LEU A 244 2.99 -8.31 20.97
CA LEU A 244 2.39 -7.00 20.67
C LEU A 244 1.25 -7.08 19.62
N SER A 245 1.38 -7.98 18.64
CA SER A 245 0.34 -8.22 17.63
C SER A 245 -0.99 -8.71 18.22
N GLU A 246 -0.95 -9.53 19.27
CA GLU A 246 -2.15 -10.02 19.96
C GLU A 246 -2.78 -8.93 20.82
N GLU A 247 -1.97 -8.16 21.56
CA GLU A 247 -2.46 -7.01 22.31
C GLU A 247 -3.14 -5.99 21.37
N LEU A 248 -2.49 -5.70 20.23
CA LEU A 248 -3.07 -4.87 19.18
C LEU A 248 -4.35 -5.49 18.62
N ALA A 249 -4.37 -6.80 18.31
CA ALA A 249 -5.54 -7.48 17.77
C ALA A 249 -6.75 -7.39 18.71
N GLU A 250 -6.56 -7.54 20.03
CA GLU A 250 -7.62 -7.38 21.02
C GLU A 250 -8.22 -5.96 21.02
N VAL A 251 -7.40 -4.93 20.77
CA VAL A 251 -7.88 -3.55 20.62
C VAL A 251 -8.54 -3.32 19.26
N LEU A 252 -7.98 -3.88 18.18
CA LEU A 252 -8.55 -3.76 16.82
C LEU A 252 -9.94 -4.42 16.74
N LYS A 253 -10.19 -5.53 17.45
CA LYS A 253 -11.51 -6.17 17.55
C LYS A 253 -12.58 -5.25 18.13
N GLN A 254 -12.19 -4.29 18.97
CA GLN A 254 -13.08 -3.34 19.64
C GLN A 254 -13.35 -2.09 18.82
N ILE A 255 -12.80 -1.97 17.60
CA ILE A 255 -13.13 -0.86 16.71
C ILE A 255 -14.60 -1.00 16.32
N GLU A 256 -15.38 0.00 16.74
CA GLU A 256 -16.79 0.14 16.41
C GLU A 256 -16.98 0.89 15.10
N PRO A 257 -18.12 0.69 14.41
CA PRO A 257 -18.36 1.26 13.09
C PRO A 257 -18.39 2.80 12.99
N GLU A 258 -18.36 3.49 14.11
CA GLU A 258 -18.46 4.94 14.22
C GLU A 258 -17.07 5.61 14.42
N ASP A 259 -16.04 4.81 14.77
CA ASP A 259 -14.66 5.22 15.12
C ASP A 259 -13.59 4.78 14.08
N GLU A 260 -14.04 4.37 12.90
CA GLU A 260 -13.41 3.34 12.05
C GLU A 260 -12.13 3.68 11.26
N CYS A 261 -11.70 4.94 11.16
CA CYS A 261 -10.54 5.28 10.33
C CYS A 261 -9.44 5.93 11.16
N PHE A 262 -8.25 5.34 11.12
CA PHE A 262 -7.04 5.91 11.70
C PHE A 262 -5.90 5.93 10.68
N ALA A 263 -4.93 6.79 10.95
CA ALA A 263 -3.75 6.98 10.11
C ALA A 263 -2.48 6.94 10.95
N LEU A 264 -1.66 5.91 10.75
CA LEU A 264 -0.32 5.85 11.34
C LEU A 264 0.57 6.89 10.66
N LEU A 265 0.90 7.96 11.37
CA LEU A 265 1.86 8.96 10.88
C LEU A 265 3.25 8.34 10.79
N LEU A 266 3.90 8.53 9.64
CA LEU A 266 5.24 8.04 9.42
C LEU A 266 6.27 9.11 9.79
N GLU A 267 7.22 8.72 10.63
CA GLU A 267 8.27 9.63 11.10
C GLU A 267 9.29 9.92 10.00
N GLY A 268 9.58 8.90 9.18
CA GLY A 268 10.52 8.95 8.10
C GLY A 268 10.15 9.97 7.02
N GLN A 269 11.18 10.51 6.37
CA GLN A 269 11.03 11.31 5.17
C GLN A 269 11.21 10.37 3.96
N TYR A 270 10.19 10.30 3.11
CA TYR A 270 10.17 9.41 1.96
C TYR A 270 10.08 10.21 0.68
N LYS A 271 10.79 9.75 -0.37
CA LYS A 271 10.62 10.29 -1.71
C LYS A 271 9.42 9.63 -2.37
N GLU A 272 8.68 10.40 -3.16
CA GLU A 272 7.54 9.86 -3.91
C GLU A 272 7.96 8.72 -4.85
N GLU A 273 9.14 8.81 -5.46
CA GLU A 273 9.66 7.78 -6.36
C GLU A 273 9.85 6.42 -5.67
N ASP A 274 10.37 6.43 -4.44
CA ASP A 274 10.59 5.20 -3.66
C ASP A 274 9.24 4.57 -3.27
N VAL A 275 8.29 5.39 -2.81
CA VAL A 275 6.95 4.92 -2.46
C VAL A 275 6.22 4.38 -3.69
N ARG A 276 6.38 5.01 -4.86
CA ARG A 276 5.73 4.54 -6.10
C ARG A 276 6.29 3.24 -6.65
N THR A 277 7.55 2.93 -6.34
CA THR A 277 8.23 1.73 -6.87
C THR A 277 8.19 0.56 -5.91
N GLN A 278 8.20 0.82 -4.60
CA GLN A 278 8.30 -0.22 -3.57
C GLN A 278 7.11 -0.22 -2.60
N GLY A 279 6.20 0.76 -2.66
CA GLY A 279 5.06 0.85 -1.77
C GLY A 279 5.47 0.86 -0.29
N THR A 280 4.88 -0.04 0.49
CA THR A 280 5.18 -0.21 1.92
C THR A 280 6.56 -0.82 2.18
N ASP A 281 7.23 -1.40 1.17
CA ASP A 281 8.60 -1.85 1.33
C ASP A 281 9.62 -0.72 1.39
N ALA A 282 9.27 0.47 0.87
CA ALA A 282 10.06 1.70 1.02
C ALA A 282 10.14 2.18 2.47
N LEU A 283 9.20 1.76 3.33
CA LEU A 283 9.19 2.13 4.74
C LEU A 283 10.47 1.64 5.40
N SER A 284 11.11 2.51 6.18
CA SER A 284 12.39 2.20 6.80
C SER A 284 12.28 2.23 8.32
N LYS A 285 13.16 1.48 8.99
CA LYS A 285 13.31 1.51 10.46
C LYS A 285 11.97 1.30 11.18
N MET A 286 11.60 2.24 12.04
CA MET A 286 10.46 2.15 12.95
C MET A 286 9.11 2.15 12.24
N ASP A 287 9.00 2.90 11.15
CA ASP A 287 7.77 2.96 10.36
C ASP A 287 7.43 1.58 9.80
N LYS A 288 8.43 0.84 9.28
CA LYS A 288 8.25 -0.53 8.79
C LYS A 288 7.86 -1.48 9.92
N THR A 289 8.50 -1.35 11.08
CA THR A 289 8.23 -2.18 12.26
C THR A 289 6.80 -2.01 12.76
N ARG A 290 6.33 -0.77 12.93
CA ARG A 290 4.97 -0.47 13.40
C ARG A 290 3.90 -0.88 12.40
N TYR A 291 4.16 -0.62 11.11
CA TYR A 291 3.25 -1.08 10.05
C TYR A 291 3.13 -2.61 10.03
N ARG A 292 4.25 -3.34 10.16
CA ARG A 292 4.22 -4.81 10.27
C ARG A 292 3.46 -5.29 11.49
N ALA A 293 3.63 -4.65 12.66
CA ALA A 293 2.87 -5.01 13.86
C ALA A 293 1.35 -4.85 13.64
N LEU A 294 0.92 -3.80 12.94
CA LEU A 294 -0.49 -3.61 12.54
C LEU A 294 -0.95 -4.68 11.54
N LEU A 295 -0.15 -5.03 10.53
CA LEU A 295 -0.47 -6.10 9.59
C LEU A 295 -0.64 -7.45 10.30
N GLU A 296 0.27 -7.77 11.20
CA GLU A 296 0.20 -8.98 12.01
C GLU A 296 -1.05 -8.99 12.90
N ALA A 297 -1.33 -7.89 13.59
CA ALA A 297 -2.54 -7.76 14.41
C ALA A 297 -3.83 -7.91 13.57
N ASN A 298 -3.87 -7.30 12.39
CA ASN A 298 -5.00 -7.38 11.46
C ASN A 298 -5.22 -8.81 10.92
N SER A 299 -4.18 -9.65 10.89
CA SER A 299 -4.31 -11.07 10.52
C SER A 299 -4.93 -11.95 11.62
N LEU A 300 -5.05 -11.42 12.84
CA LEU A 300 -5.55 -12.14 14.02
C LEU A 300 -7.00 -11.78 14.38
N ILE A 301 -7.61 -10.81 13.68
CA ILE A 301 -9.00 -10.38 13.94
C ILE A 301 -10.00 -11.09 13.00
N PRO A 302 -11.29 -11.18 13.36
CA PRO A 302 -12.32 -11.76 12.51
C PRO A 302 -12.44 -11.10 11.13
N GLU A 303 -12.83 -11.86 10.10
CA GLU A 303 -12.92 -11.40 8.70
C GLU A 303 -13.80 -10.15 8.52
N ASP A 304 -14.89 -10.04 9.26
CA ASP A 304 -15.81 -8.90 9.23
C ASP A 304 -15.23 -7.61 9.84
N LYS A 305 -14.11 -7.73 10.57
CA LYS A 305 -13.39 -6.63 11.21
C LYS A 305 -12.04 -6.31 10.54
N VAL A 306 -11.63 -7.08 9.53
CA VAL A 306 -10.37 -6.87 8.81
C VAL A 306 -10.29 -5.44 8.26
N LEU A 307 -9.14 -4.81 8.48
CA LEU A 307 -8.82 -3.48 7.96
C LEU A 307 -8.09 -3.60 6.62
N VAL A 308 -8.34 -2.64 5.73
CA VAL A 308 -7.60 -2.43 4.49
C VAL A 308 -6.67 -1.24 4.70
N PHE A 309 -5.42 -1.39 4.23
CA PHE A 309 -4.39 -0.37 4.39
C PHE A 309 -4.15 0.40 3.07
N HIS A 310 -3.86 1.69 3.18
CA HIS A 310 -3.49 2.56 2.07
C HIS A 310 -2.38 3.52 2.48
N ILE A 311 -1.52 3.90 1.54
CA ILE A 311 -0.52 4.95 1.78
C ILE A 311 -1.11 6.29 1.32
N ALA A 312 -0.94 7.32 2.14
CA ALA A 312 -1.31 8.68 1.80
C ALA A 312 -0.11 9.62 1.95
N GLN A 313 0.08 10.50 0.97
CA GLN A 313 0.94 11.66 1.07
C GLN A 313 0.07 12.86 1.43
N LEU A 314 0.23 13.34 2.66
CA LEU A 314 -0.45 14.50 3.22
C LEU A 314 0.38 15.75 2.93
N CYS A 315 -0.21 16.69 2.22
CA CYS A 315 0.46 17.91 1.80
C CYS A 315 -0.25 19.15 2.35
N HIS A 316 0.54 20.03 2.95
CA HIS A 316 0.10 21.33 3.44
C HIS A 316 0.91 22.42 2.74
N ALA A 317 0.24 23.19 1.89
CA ALA A 317 0.86 24.27 1.12
C ALA A 317 0.37 25.63 1.62
N VAL A 318 1.31 26.51 1.94
CA VAL A 318 1.03 27.89 2.35
C VAL A 318 1.73 28.83 1.38
N GLN A 319 0.99 29.81 0.89
CA GLN A 319 1.50 30.92 0.10
C GLN A 319 1.39 32.19 0.92
N GLN A 320 2.43 33.01 0.86
CA GLN A 320 2.53 34.30 1.54
C GLN A 320 2.91 35.35 0.51
N TYR A 321 2.45 36.58 0.69
CA TYR A 321 2.88 37.74 -0.09
C TYR A 321 3.71 38.68 0.78
N ASP A 322 4.62 39.41 0.15
CA ASP A 322 5.48 40.36 0.83
C ASP A 322 4.71 41.65 1.15
N GLY A 323 4.30 41.79 2.41
CA GLY A 323 3.57 42.96 2.90
C GLY A 323 4.37 44.27 2.88
N THR A 324 5.70 44.21 2.72
CA THR A 324 6.56 45.41 2.61
C THR A 324 6.28 46.19 1.32
N LEU A 325 5.83 45.50 0.28
CA LEU A 325 5.52 46.10 -1.02
C LEU A 325 4.10 46.70 -1.06
N GLY A 326 3.24 46.48 -0.06
CA GLY A 326 1.84 46.96 -0.09
C GLY A 326 1.64 48.48 0.07
N ALA A 327 2.67 49.22 0.51
CA ALA A 327 2.58 50.64 0.85
C ALA A 327 2.13 51.55 -0.31
N HIS A 328 2.42 51.16 -1.56
CA HIS A 328 2.08 51.96 -2.75
C HIS A 328 0.70 51.62 -3.34
N LYS A 329 0.05 50.53 -2.92
CA LYS A 329 -1.23 50.05 -3.48
C LYS A 329 -2.44 50.37 -2.61
N ASN A 330 -2.27 50.56 -1.29
CA ASN A 330 -3.37 50.80 -0.36
C ASN A 330 -3.10 52.03 0.54
N PRO A 331 -3.91 53.12 0.46
CA PRO A 331 -3.73 54.33 1.27
C PRO A 331 -3.99 54.11 2.78
N LYS A 332 -4.53 52.96 3.19
CA LYS A 332 -4.70 52.57 4.60
C LYS A 332 -3.56 51.68 5.13
N TRP A 333 -2.53 51.41 4.31
CA TRP A 333 -1.38 50.61 4.71
C TRP A 333 -0.64 51.24 5.90
N LYS A 334 -0.14 50.40 6.81
CA LYS A 334 0.59 50.80 8.02
C LYS A 334 1.86 49.97 8.11
N ALA A 335 2.96 50.57 8.60
CA ALA A 335 4.27 49.91 8.74
C ALA A 335 4.24 48.57 9.50
N LYS A 336 3.25 48.39 10.40
CA LYS A 336 3.04 47.13 11.11
C LYS A 336 2.70 45.93 10.21
N TYR A 337 2.33 46.15 8.94
CA TYR A 337 2.02 45.09 7.96
C TYR A 337 3.23 44.74 7.07
N ALA A 338 4.41 45.31 7.34
CA ALA A 338 5.64 45.11 6.57
C ALA A 338 6.33 43.77 6.90
N PHE A 339 5.61 42.66 6.75
CA PHE A 339 6.12 41.29 6.91
C PHE A 339 5.42 40.35 5.92
N TRP A 340 5.89 39.09 5.82
CA TRP A 340 5.23 38.06 5.00
C TRP A 340 3.84 37.76 5.55
N GLN A 341 2.82 38.09 4.78
CA GLN A 341 1.42 37.87 5.16
C GLN A 341 0.88 36.67 4.39
N ASP A 342 0.10 35.84 5.06
CA ASP A 342 -0.52 34.66 4.45
C ASP A 342 -1.52 35.10 3.36
N TYR A 343 -1.49 34.36 2.26
CA TYR A 343 -2.31 34.58 1.07
C TYR A 343 -3.28 33.42 0.90
N ASP A 344 -2.74 32.23 0.62
CA ASP A 344 -3.49 31.01 0.40
C ASP A 344 -2.97 29.88 1.28
N ARG A 345 -3.88 29.07 1.82
CA ARG A 345 -3.58 27.76 2.40
C ARG A 345 -4.34 26.67 1.66
N LYS A 346 -3.63 25.62 1.27
CA LYS A 346 -4.17 24.47 0.53
C LYS A 346 -3.71 23.19 1.21
N ASP A 347 -4.68 22.37 1.63
CA ASP A 347 -4.41 21.01 2.08
C ASP A 347 -4.88 20.04 1.00
N PHE A 348 -4.05 19.04 0.72
CA PHE A 348 -4.40 17.99 -0.23
C PHE A 348 -3.74 16.67 0.11
N VAL A 349 -4.35 15.59 -0.38
CA VAL A 349 -3.91 14.22 -0.17
C VAL A 349 -3.69 13.54 -1.50
N VAL A 350 -2.57 12.84 -1.64
CA VAL A 350 -2.31 11.91 -2.75
C VAL A 350 -2.31 10.50 -2.22
N TRP A 351 -3.11 9.62 -2.82
CA TRP A 351 -3.29 8.25 -2.35
C TRP A 351 -2.49 7.26 -3.19
N TYR A 352 -2.01 6.19 -2.54
CA TYR A 352 -1.27 5.10 -3.16
C TYR A 352 -1.72 3.76 -2.59
N SER A 353 -1.64 2.69 -3.39
CA SER A 353 -1.79 1.32 -2.90
C SER A 353 -0.63 0.95 -1.97
N VAL A 354 -0.78 -0.14 -1.22
CA VAL A 354 0.31 -0.70 -0.41
C VAL A 354 1.52 -1.16 -1.24
N ASP A 355 1.32 -1.39 -2.54
CA ASP A 355 2.37 -1.72 -3.53
C ASP A 355 2.93 -0.47 -4.24
N GLY A 356 2.43 0.74 -3.92
CA GLY A 356 2.92 2.00 -4.47
C GLY A 356 2.18 2.53 -5.69
N LYS A 357 1.12 1.86 -6.17
CA LYS A 357 0.33 2.35 -7.30
C LYS A 357 -0.42 3.62 -6.90
N LYS A 358 -0.07 4.75 -7.52
CA LYS A 358 -0.74 6.04 -7.30
C LYS A 358 -2.21 5.98 -7.76
N TYR A 359 -3.10 6.47 -6.92
CA TYR A 359 -4.53 6.60 -7.21
C TYR A 359 -4.85 8.04 -7.61
N GLY A 360 -5.06 8.26 -8.90
CA GLY A 360 -5.53 9.54 -9.46
C GLY A 360 -4.67 10.77 -9.11
N ASP A 361 -5.27 11.94 -9.29
CA ASP A 361 -4.71 13.24 -8.92
C ASP A 361 -4.95 13.57 -7.43
N ALA A 362 -4.21 14.56 -6.92
CA ALA A 362 -4.34 15.03 -5.55
C ALA A 362 -5.77 15.50 -5.22
N VAL A 363 -6.27 15.11 -4.05
CA VAL A 363 -7.58 15.48 -3.53
C VAL A 363 -7.44 16.66 -2.58
N ARG A 364 -8.02 17.80 -2.93
CA ARG A 364 -8.05 18.98 -2.06
C ARG A 364 -9.00 18.75 -0.89
N THR A 365 -8.52 18.94 0.34
CA THR A 365 -9.27 18.68 1.58
C THR A 365 -9.60 19.95 2.36
N MET A 366 -8.88 21.03 2.10
CA MET A 366 -9.15 22.35 2.66
C MET A 366 -8.57 23.44 1.76
N TYR A 367 -9.24 24.58 1.73
CA TYR A 367 -8.72 25.80 1.11
C TYR A 367 -9.17 27.02 1.90
N VAL A 368 -8.23 27.91 2.19
CA VAL A 368 -8.49 29.21 2.80
C VAL A 368 -7.72 30.27 2.04
N ASN A 369 -8.40 31.33 1.60
CA ASN A 369 -7.78 32.57 1.15
C ASN A 369 -7.94 33.60 2.28
N GLU A 370 -6.80 34.06 2.82
CA GLU A 370 -6.78 34.91 4.01
C GLU A 370 -6.96 36.40 3.71
N ILE A 371 -6.77 36.85 2.46
CA ILE A 371 -6.91 38.27 2.09
C ILE A 371 -8.38 38.65 1.88
N ASP A 372 -9.12 37.84 1.13
CA ASP A 372 -10.53 38.13 0.85
C ASP A 372 -11.44 37.74 2.02
N GLY A 373 -10.93 36.90 2.93
CA GLY A 373 -11.71 36.21 3.94
C GLY A 373 -12.71 35.27 3.27
N PRO A 374 -12.79 33.99 3.61
CA PRO A 374 -13.99 33.26 3.23
C PRO A 374 -15.17 34.00 3.88
N SER A 375 -16.20 34.35 3.11
CA SER A 375 -17.51 34.43 3.76
C SER A 375 -17.72 33.08 4.47
N GLU A 376 -18.39 33.01 5.62
CA GLU A 376 -18.60 31.75 6.35
C GLU A 376 -19.23 30.62 5.48
N GLU A 377 -19.74 30.96 4.27
CA GLU A 377 -20.21 30.05 3.23
C GLU A 377 -19.12 29.49 2.27
N GLU A 378 -17.88 30.00 2.30
CA GLU A 378 -16.82 29.74 1.30
C GLU A 378 -15.66 28.86 1.79
N ALA A 379 -15.25 28.99 3.05
CA ALA A 379 -14.36 28.01 3.69
C ALA A 379 -15.23 27.00 4.44
N GLY A 380 -15.72 26.00 3.73
CA GLY A 380 -16.30 24.84 4.40
C GLY A 380 -15.31 24.27 5.42
N ALA A 381 -15.81 23.70 6.51
CA ALA A 381 -15.00 22.95 7.46
C ALA A 381 -14.09 21.94 6.71
N PRO A 382 -12.90 21.60 7.24
CA PRO A 382 -12.02 20.64 6.60
C PRO A 382 -12.82 19.39 6.25
N THR A 383 -12.87 19.03 4.97
CA THR A 383 -13.67 17.87 4.53
C THR A 383 -13.03 16.54 4.96
N PHE A 384 -11.81 16.62 5.50
CA PHE A 384 -10.99 15.50 5.91
C PHE A 384 -10.26 15.80 7.23
N THR A 385 -10.68 15.10 8.29
CA THR A 385 -10.09 15.16 9.63
C THR A 385 -9.85 13.74 10.14
N PRO A 386 -8.74 13.10 9.73
CA PRO A 386 -8.45 11.74 10.12
C PRO A 386 -7.91 11.65 11.56
N THR A 387 -8.14 10.50 12.20
CA THR A 387 -7.53 10.22 13.51
C THR A 387 -6.09 9.77 13.32
N PHE A 388 -5.13 10.63 13.66
CA PHE A 388 -3.71 10.31 13.53
C PHE A 388 -3.20 9.51 14.73
N LEU A 389 -2.59 8.36 14.49
CA LEU A 389 -1.73 7.69 15.46
C LEU A 389 -0.35 8.32 15.41
N ASN A 390 0.15 8.81 16.55
CA ASN A 390 1.46 9.44 16.69
C ASN A 390 2.36 8.70 17.70
N PRO A 391 2.71 7.42 17.45
CA PRO A 391 3.58 6.66 18.36
C PRO A 391 5.01 7.18 18.45
N GLY A 392 5.40 8.09 17.55
CA GLY A 392 6.68 8.80 17.60
C GLY A 392 6.71 10.01 18.52
N ARG A 393 5.55 10.40 19.08
CA ARG A 393 5.38 11.61 19.88
C ARG A 393 5.91 12.87 19.20
N LEU A 394 5.75 12.95 17.88
CA LEU A 394 6.16 14.13 17.12
C LEU A 394 5.28 15.33 17.51
N THR A 395 5.91 16.50 17.61
CA THR A 395 5.21 17.78 17.79
C THR A 395 4.56 18.25 16.49
N LEU A 396 3.57 19.13 16.59
CA LEU A 396 2.89 19.70 15.41
C LEU A 396 3.87 20.40 14.46
N SER A 397 4.87 21.10 14.99
CA SER A 397 5.93 21.75 14.20
C SER A 397 6.83 20.74 13.47
N GLU A 398 7.11 19.60 14.08
CA GLU A 398 7.92 18.53 13.45
C GLU A 398 7.13 17.82 12.35
N ILE A 399 5.84 17.54 12.60
CA ILE A 399 4.97 16.88 11.62
C ILE A 399 4.84 17.74 10.36
N TRP A 400 4.55 19.03 10.53
CA TRP A 400 4.23 19.98 9.45
C TRP A 400 5.39 20.92 9.09
N LYS A 401 6.63 20.49 9.33
CA LYS A 401 7.82 21.25 8.93
C LYS A 401 7.96 21.28 7.40
N ALA A 402 8.02 22.47 6.82
CA ALA A 402 8.29 22.64 5.40
C ALA A 402 9.79 22.44 5.08
N ASN A 403 10.09 21.74 3.98
CA ASN A 403 11.45 21.52 3.50
C ASN A 403 11.96 22.71 2.65
N GLY A 404 11.88 23.91 3.22
CA GLY A 404 12.26 25.17 2.57
C GLY A 404 11.09 25.94 1.96
N TYR A 405 11.42 26.98 1.19
CA TYR A 405 10.46 27.87 0.54
C TYR A 405 10.89 28.22 -0.89
N LYS A 406 9.93 28.62 -1.73
CA LYS A 406 10.17 29.14 -3.08
C LYS A 406 9.68 30.58 -3.17
N LEU A 407 10.51 31.46 -3.73
CA LEU A 407 10.10 32.82 -4.09
C LEU A 407 9.67 32.87 -5.55
N TYR A 408 8.62 33.62 -5.85
CA TYR A 408 8.12 33.83 -7.20
C TYR A 408 7.32 35.13 -7.28
N ASP A 409 7.07 35.61 -8.49
CA ASP A 409 6.26 36.82 -8.71
C ASP A 409 4.79 36.42 -8.93
N GLY A 410 3.88 37.07 -8.20
CA GLY A 410 2.44 36.91 -8.34
C GLY A 410 1.88 37.66 -9.56
N PHE A 411 0.63 37.36 -9.93
CA PHE A 411 -0.04 37.94 -11.11
C PHE A 411 -0.09 39.48 -11.14
N SER A 412 -0.02 40.13 -9.97
CA SER A 412 -0.04 41.59 -9.78
C SER A 412 1.35 42.21 -9.57
N GLY A 413 2.42 41.46 -9.84
CA GLY A 413 3.81 41.87 -9.60
C GLY A 413 4.22 41.88 -8.13
N ASP A 414 3.42 41.23 -7.27
CA ASP A 414 3.74 41.08 -5.84
C ASP A 414 4.75 39.95 -5.64
N ARG A 415 5.69 40.13 -4.71
CA ARG A 415 6.65 39.08 -4.38
C ARG A 415 5.96 38.05 -3.48
N MET A 416 5.97 36.80 -3.91
CA MET A 416 5.33 35.69 -3.22
C MET A 416 6.36 34.71 -2.65
N LYS A 417 5.98 34.04 -1.56
CA LYS A 417 6.72 32.98 -0.91
C LYS A 417 5.81 31.78 -0.69
N GLY A 418 6.14 30.64 -1.29
CA GLY A 418 5.42 29.38 -1.12
C GLY A 418 6.21 28.39 -0.29
N THR A 419 5.56 27.74 0.67
CA THR A 419 6.09 26.63 1.46
C THR A 419 5.18 25.41 1.32
N VAL A 420 5.78 24.22 1.24
CA VAL A 420 5.04 22.95 1.23
C VAL A 420 5.64 22.04 2.31
N ALA A 421 4.80 21.64 3.26
CA ALA A 421 5.08 20.57 4.20
C ALA A 421 4.45 19.28 3.70
N LEU A 422 5.19 18.18 3.83
CA LEU A 422 4.80 16.88 3.32
C LEU A 422 5.03 15.82 4.40
N ARG A 423 4.03 14.96 4.59
CA ARG A 423 4.07 13.85 5.53
C ARG A 423 3.41 12.63 4.92
N TYR A 424 4.04 11.46 5.05
CA TYR A 424 3.38 10.21 4.68
C TYR A 424 2.67 9.59 5.89
N ALA A 425 1.58 8.89 5.63
CA ALA A 425 0.83 8.13 6.61
C ALA A 425 0.32 6.81 6.01
N VAL A 426 0.18 5.79 6.84
CA VAL A 426 -0.57 4.56 6.47
C VAL A 426 -1.95 4.64 7.09
N PHE A 427 -2.96 4.74 6.24
CA PHE A 427 -4.36 4.73 6.61
C PHE A 427 -4.88 3.31 6.75
N ALA A 428 -5.77 3.10 7.71
CA ALA A 428 -6.48 1.85 7.91
C ALA A 428 -7.96 2.12 8.15
N TRP A 429 -8.81 1.37 7.46
CA TRP A 429 -10.26 1.37 7.67
C TRP A 429 -10.86 -0.02 7.38
N PRO A 430 -12.06 -0.36 7.90
CA PRO A 430 -12.66 -1.67 7.70
C PRO A 430 -12.89 -2.03 6.23
N ALA A 431 -12.60 -3.27 5.87
CA ALA A 431 -12.83 -3.82 4.54
C ALA A 431 -14.32 -3.75 4.15
N THR A 432 -15.22 -3.99 5.11
CA THR A 432 -16.67 -3.90 4.94
C THR A 432 -17.15 -2.51 4.55
N LYS A 433 -16.41 -1.46 4.91
CA LYS A 433 -16.69 -0.05 4.57
C LYS A 433 -15.67 0.55 3.60
N ASN A 434 -14.87 -0.29 2.95
CA ASN A 434 -13.80 0.17 2.08
C ASN A 434 -14.32 1.15 1.03
N MET A 435 -15.50 0.89 0.46
CA MET A 435 -16.15 1.78 -0.49
C MET A 435 -16.54 3.13 0.11
N ASP A 436 -17.19 3.14 1.27
CA ASP A 436 -17.65 4.38 1.90
C ASP A 436 -16.46 5.30 2.24
N TYR A 437 -15.36 4.72 2.70
CA TYR A 437 -14.14 5.46 2.99
C TYR A 437 -13.38 5.89 1.74
N THR A 438 -13.29 5.01 0.75
CA THR A 438 -12.74 5.36 -0.56
C THR A 438 -13.52 6.54 -1.16
N PHE A 439 -14.84 6.60 -0.98
CA PHE A 439 -15.66 7.74 -1.38
C PHE A 439 -15.44 9.00 -0.57
N LYS A 440 -15.34 8.85 0.75
CA LYS A 440 -15.15 9.98 1.65
C LYS A 440 -13.79 10.65 1.42
N PHE A 441 -12.78 9.88 1.03
CA PHE A 441 -11.39 10.30 1.09
C PHE A 441 -10.69 10.43 -0.26
N ALA A 442 -11.25 9.86 -1.33
CA ALA A 442 -10.68 9.90 -2.67
C ALA A 442 -11.58 10.68 -3.65
N ASN A 443 -10.99 11.31 -4.67
CA ASN A 443 -11.76 11.78 -5.82
C ASN A 443 -12.29 10.57 -6.62
N ASN A 444 -13.29 10.75 -7.47
CA ASN A 444 -13.92 9.65 -8.21
C ASN A 444 -12.92 8.78 -9.00
N GLU A 445 -11.80 9.35 -9.48
CA GLU A 445 -10.75 8.62 -10.22
C GLU A 445 -9.90 7.76 -9.30
N ALA A 446 -9.45 8.31 -8.17
CA ALA A 446 -8.73 7.56 -7.15
C ALA A 446 -9.62 6.48 -6.55
N ALA A 447 -10.91 6.78 -6.35
CA ALA A 447 -11.89 5.83 -5.85
C ALA A 447 -12.12 4.66 -6.82
N ALA A 448 -12.26 4.96 -8.12
CA ALA A 448 -12.37 3.94 -9.14
C ALA A 448 -11.06 3.13 -9.31
N ALA A 449 -9.89 3.75 -9.09
CA ALA A 449 -8.60 3.05 -9.16
C ALA A 449 -8.39 2.07 -8.00
N VAL A 450 -8.90 2.41 -6.80
CA VAL A 450 -8.96 1.49 -5.66
C VAL A 450 -9.87 0.30 -5.98
N LEU A 451 -11.06 0.55 -6.54
CA LEU A 451 -11.99 -0.52 -6.95
C LEU A 451 -11.38 -1.46 -8.00
N GLN A 452 -10.62 -0.95 -8.96
CA GLN A 452 -9.93 -1.79 -9.95
C GLN A 452 -8.88 -2.73 -9.34
N GLY A 453 -8.31 -2.38 -8.20
CA GLY A 453 -7.35 -3.20 -7.48
C GLY A 453 -7.98 -4.35 -6.69
N GLN A 454 -9.31 -4.39 -6.56
CA GLN A 454 -10.02 -5.46 -5.86
C GLN A 454 -10.23 -6.66 -6.78
N GLU A 455 -10.09 -7.87 -6.24
CA GLU A 455 -10.31 -9.12 -6.99
C GLU A 455 -11.78 -9.31 -7.38
N CYS A 456 -12.71 -8.88 -6.54
CA CYS A 456 -14.14 -8.88 -6.83
C CYS A 456 -14.80 -7.56 -6.40
N VAL A 457 -15.63 -7.00 -7.28
CA VAL A 457 -16.50 -5.86 -6.97
C VAL A 457 -17.91 -6.28 -7.33
N ASP A 458 -18.82 -6.30 -6.36
CA ASP A 458 -20.21 -6.66 -6.61
C ASP A 458 -20.96 -5.55 -7.37
N ALA A 459 -21.93 -5.93 -8.20
CA ALA A 459 -22.66 -5.01 -9.06
C ALA A 459 -23.47 -3.94 -8.29
N ASN A 460 -23.97 -4.28 -7.09
CA ASN A 460 -24.77 -3.37 -6.27
C ASN A 460 -23.90 -2.26 -5.67
N SER A 461 -22.72 -2.63 -5.19
CA SER A 461 -21.66 -1.72 -4.80
C SER A 461 -21.25 -0.79 -5.94
N LEU A 462 -20.99 -1.34 -7.13
CA LEU A 462 -20.63 -0.53 -8.29
C LEU A 462 -21.76 0.44 -8.71
N ARG A 463 -23.03 0.03 -8.57
CA ARG A 463 -24.19 0.92 -8.79
C ARG A 463 -24.21 2.08 -7.82
N LYS A 464 -24.17 1.79 -6.51
CA LYS A 464 -24.13 2.82 -5.45
C LYS A 464 -22.98 3.78 -5.70
N PHE A 465 -21.84 3.25 -6.16
CA PHE A 465 -20.69 4.05 -6.51
C PHE A 465 -21.01 5.07 -7.61
N MET A 466 -21.54 4.60 -8.73
CA MET A 466 -21.86 5.44 -9.89
C MET A 466 -22.95 6.47 -9.59
N GLU A 467 -23.95 6.13 -8.78
CA GLU A 467 -25.02 7.05 -8.38
C GLU A 467 -24.46 8.21 -7.54
N ARG A 468 -23.65 7.90 -6.53
CA ARG A 468 -23.02 8.91 -5.67
C ARG A 468 -22.07 9.82 -6.45
N ALA A 469 -21.27 9.26 -7.35
CA ALA A 469 -20.38 10.02 -8.22
C ALA A 469 -21.17 10.95 -9.18
N SER A 470 -22.32 10.51 -9.67
CA SER A 470 -23.22 11.32 -10.50
C SER A 470 -23.85 12.47 -9.72
N GLU A 471 -24.30 12.23 -8.48
CA GLU A 471 -24.86 13.26 -7.60
C GLU A 471 -23.83 14.35 -7.27
N GLU A 472 -22.61 13.97 -6.92
CA GLU A 472 -21.52 14.92 -6.67
C GLU A 472 -21.20 15.76 -7.90
N ALA A 473 -21.14 15.14 -9.09
CA ALA A 473 -20.98 15.88 -10.34
C ALA A 473 -22.15 16.85 -10.61
N ALA A 474 -23.38 16.46 -10.26
CA ALA A 474 -24.56 17.31 -10.39
C ALA A 474 -24.56 18.48 -9.38
N LYS A 475 -24.18 18.24 -8.12
CA LYS A 475 -24.01 19.30 -7.10
C LYS A 475 -22.98 20.33 -7.56
N LYS A 476 -21.82 19.88 -8.03
CA LYS A 476 -20.77 20.76 -8.59
C LYS A 476 -21.25 21.61 -9.77
N LYS A 477 -22.10 21.05 -10.65
CA LYS A 477 -22.73 21.81 -11.75
C LYS A 477 -23.75 22.83 -11.25
N ARG A 478 -24.55 22.51 -10.24
CA ARG A 478 -25.55 23.42 -9.64
C ARG A 478 -24.89 24.60 -8.92
N LEU A 479 -23.73 24.37 -8.33
CA LEU A 479 -22.90 25.39 -7.68
C LEU A 479 -22.16 26.31 -8.68
N GLY A 480 -22.27 26.09 -10.00
CA GLY A 480 -21.43 26.73 -11.02
C GLY A 480 -22.13 27.74 -11.93
N SER A 481 -22.33 28.97 -11.46
CA SER A 481 -22.33 30.19 -12.31
C SER A 481 -21.79 31.47 -11.65
N SER A 482 -21.40 31.45 -10.36
CA SER A 482 -21.06 32.70 -9.63
C SER A 482 -19.60 32.93 -9.21
N ARG A 483 -18.61 32.07 -9.49
CA ARG A 483 -17.24 32.28 -8.93
C ARG A 483 -16.11 32.27 -9.97
N ARG A 484 -15.34 33.36 -10.02
CA ARG A 484 -14.22 33.65 -10.94
C ARG A 484 -12.99 32.74 -10.81
N TYR A 485 -12.92 31.77 -9.89
CA TYR A 485 -11.65 31.06 -9.60
C TYR A 485 -11.72 29.53 -9.38
N ASN A 486 -12.73 28.82 -9.90
CA ASN A 486 -12.70 27.35 -9.95
C ASN A 486 -11.94 26.82 -11.20
N ARG A 487 -10.68 27.23 -11.39
CA ARG A 487 -9.83 26.76 -12.50
C ARG A 487 -8.93 25.56 -12.13
N GLU A 488 -8.77 25.26 -10.84
CA GLU A 488 -7.78 24.31 -10.31
C GLU A 488 -8.33 23.11 -9.53
N ASP A 489 -9.64 22.95 -9.39
CA ASP A 489 -10.14 21.62 -9.00
C ASP A 489 -9.99 20.71 -10.23
N PRO A 490 -9.37 19.53 -10.10
CA PRO A 490 -9.25 18.61 -11.22
C PRO A 490 -10.65 18.33 -11.74
N LYS A 491 -10.95 18.86 -12.94
CA LYS A 491 -12.14 18.47 -13.67
C LYS A 491 -12.04 16.96 -13.79
N LEU A 492 -13.05 16.24 -13.31
CA LEU A 492 -13.16 14.80 -13.52
C LEU A 492 -12.75 14.54 -14.96
N ASN A 493 -11.67 13.81 -15.18
CA ASN A 493 -11.29 13.33 -16.48
C ASN A 493 -12.29 12.23 -16.80
N THR A 494 -13.48 12.67 -17.24
CA THR A 494 -14.63 11.80 -17.46
C THR A 494 -14.28 10.65 -18.41
N LEU A 495 -13.29 10.84 -19.29
CA LEU A 495 -12.83 9.78 -20.18
C LEU A 495 -12.06 8.67 -19.46
N SER A 496 -11.05 9.01 -18.64
CA SER A 496 -10.30 8.00 -17.88
C SER A 496 -11.19 7.29 -16.86
N PHE A 497 -12.07 8.04 -16.21
CA PHE A 497 -13.10 7.50 -15.33
C PHE A 497 -14.04 6.53 -16.07
N CYS A 498 -14.58 6.92 -17.24
CA CYS A 498 -15.47 6.05 -18.01
C CYS A 498 -14.77 4.77 -18.50
N GLN A 499 -13.49 4.85 -18.91
CA GLN A 499 -12.71 3.67 -19.29
C GLN A 499 -12.52 2.71 -18.12
N MET A 500 -12.16 3.24 -16.96
CA MET A 500 -12.00 2.50 -15.72
C MET A 500 -13.30 1.79 -15.29
N MET A 501 -14.43 2.49 -15.42
CA MET A 501 -15.76 1.94 -15.14
C MET A 501 -16.20 0.89 -16.16
N THR A 502 -15.82 1.01 -17.44
CA THR A 502 -16.08 -0.02 -18.44
C THR A 502 -15.48 -1.36 -18.00
N ASP A 503 -14.21 -1.37 -17.60
CA ASP A 503 -13.54 -2.60 -17.17
C ASP A 503 -14.22 -3.23 -15.95
N LEU A 504 -14.62 -2.39 -14.97
CA LEU A 504 -15.31 -2.84 -13.76
C LEU A 504 -16.70 -3.41 -14.06
N ILE A 505 -17.48 -2.78 -14.96
CA ILE A 505 -18.81 -3.24 -15.34
C ILE A 505 -18.72 -4.58 -16.07
N VAL A 506 -17.76 -4.73 -17.00
CA VAL A 506 -17.54 -6.00 -17.71
C VAL A 506 -17.20 -7.12 -16.73
N LYS A 507 -16.35 -6.86 -15.73
CA LYS A 507 -16.02 -7.85 -14.68
C LYS A 507 -17.21 -8.18 -13.78
N ALA A 508 -18.02 -7.18 -13.43
CA ALA A 508 -19.19 -7.36 -12.56
C ALA A 508 -20.35 -8.12 -13.24
N GLY A 509 -20.40 -8.11 -14.58
CA GLY A 509 -21.36 -8.91 -15.34
C GLY A 509 -22.82 -8.42 -15.29
N ASP A 510 -23.08 -7.19 -14.82
CA ASP A 510 -24.43 -6.61 -14.76
C ASP A 510 -24.67 -5.59 -15.89
N ALA A 511 -25.46 -5.99 -16.90
CA ALA A 511 -25.81 -5.18 -18.05
C ALA A 511 -26.54 -3.86 -17.68
N THR A 512 -27.24 -3.82 -16.54
CA THR A 512 -27.99 -2.62 -16.15
C THR A 512 -27.08 -1.46 -15.71
N LEU A 513 -25.81 -1.74 -15.38
CA LEU A 513 -24.79 -0.72 -15.11
C LEU A 513 -24.33 0.00 -16.38
N VAL A 514 -24.44 -0.65 -17.55
CA VAL A 514 -24.10 -0.06 -18.85
C VAL A 514 -24.95 1.18 -19.10
N GLY A 515 -26.26 1.07 -18.86
CA GLY A 515 -27.19 2.20 -18.95
C GLY A 515 -26.79 3.36 -18.05
N LEU A 516 -26.50 3.07 -16.79
CA LEU A 516 -26.10 4.08 -15.81
C LEU A 516 -24.82 4.82 -16.22
N LEU A 517 -23.80 4.11 -16.73
CA LEU A 517 -22.55 4.72 -17.18
C LEU A 517 -22.79 5.64 -18.38
N LEU A 518 -23.47 5.10 -19.39
CA LEU A 518 -23.70 5.81 -20.64
C LEU A 518 -24.56 7.06 -20.41
N GLU A 519 -25.63 6.94 -19.64
CA GLU A 519 -26.57 8.03 -19.41
C GLU A 519 -25.98 9.15 -18.54
N LYS A 520 -25.38 8.81 -17.40
CA LYS A 520 -24.94 9.80 -16.41
C LYS A 520 -23.60 10.43 -16.76
N PHE A 521 -22.69 9.66 -17.36
CA PHE A 521 -21.31 10.09 -17.55
C PHE A 521 -20.92 10.31 -19.01
N VAL A 522 -21.48 9.58 -19.98
CA VAL A 522 -21.04 9.65 -21.39
C VAL A 522 -21.90 10.61 -22.23
N ILE A 523 -23.23 10.67 -22.03
CA ILE A 523 -24.11 11.54 -22.83
C ILE A 523 -23.68 13.02 -22.78
N GLY A 524 -23.10 13.47 -21.68
CA GLY A 524 -22.72 14.86 -21.45
C GLY A 524 -21.31 15.28 -21.89
N VAL A 525 -20.50 14.38 -22.45
CA VAL A 525 -19.08 14.62 -22.78
C VAL A 525 -18.92 15.31 -24.14
N ASP A 526 -18.10 16.35 -24.22
CA ASP A 526 -17.89 17.14 -25.44
C ASP A 526 -17.13 16.39 -26.56
N LYS A 527 -16.32 15.38 -26.23
CA LYS A 527 -15.55 14.56 -27.20
C LYS A 527 -15.86 13.06 -27.08
N LYS A 528 -17.12 12.67 -27.24
CA LYS A 528 -17.57 11.27 -27.09
C LYS A 528 -16.82 10.27 -27.98
N ILE A 529 -16.32 10.71 -29.12
CA ILE A 529 -15.55 9.89 -30.07
C ILE A 529 -14.32 9.21 -29.45
N MET A 530 -13.73 9.82 -28.42
CA MET A 530 -12.59 9.25 -27.68
C MET A 530 -12.97 8.02 -26.84
N PHE A 531 -14.27 7.79 -26.60
CA PHE A 531 -14.79 6.67 -25.82
C PHE A 531 -15.38 5.53 -26.69
N ALA A 532 -15.13 5.55 -28.01
CA ALA A 532 -15.65 4.52 -28.93
C ALA A 532 -15.20 3.10 -28.56
N ASP A 533 -13.96 2.94 -28.08
CA ASP A 533 -13.43 1.67 -27.58
C ASP A 533 -14.23 1.14 -26.39
N GLY A 534 -14.56 2.00 -25.42
CA GLY A 534 -15.36 1.61 -24.25
C GLY A 534 -16.78 1.18 -24.62
N ILE A 535 -17.44 1.90 -25.52
CA ILE A 535 -18.78 1.52 -26.02
C ILE A 535 -18.73 0.17 -26.73
N ALA A 536 -17.71 -0.05 -27.57
CA ALA A 536 -17.54 -1.32 -28.28
C ALA A 536 -17.29 -2.49 -27.31
N SER A 537 -16.46 -2.29 -26.28
CA SER A 537 -16.21 -3.30 -25.24
C SER A 537 -17.48 -3.67 -24.48
N LEU A 538 -18.27 -2.69 -24.03
CA LEU A 538 -19.55 -2.95 -23.36
C LEU A 538 -20.55 -3.67 -24.27
N THR A 539 -20.62 -3.26 -25.54
CA THR A 539 -21.51 -3.87 -26.53
C THR A 539 -21.14 -5.33 -26.83
N GLN A 540 -19.87 -5.71 -26.70
CA GLN A 540 -19.40 -7.08 -26.93
C GLN A 540 -19.49 -7.97 -25.69
N ALA A 541 -19.47 -7.38 -24.49
CA ALA A 541 -19.50 -8.10 -23.23
C ALA A 541 -20.91 -8.57 -22.82
N PHE A 542 -21.96 -7.92 -23.33
CA PHE A 542 -23.34 -8.17 -22.93
C PHE A 542 -24.24 -8.51 -24.13
N GLU A 543 -25.35 -9.19 -23.87
CA GLU A 543 -26.37 -9.45 -24.90
C GLU A 543 -26.92 -8.13 -25.45
N TRP A 544 -27.00 -8.02 -26.78
CA TRP A 544 -27.41 -6.78 -27.45
C TRP A 544 -28.78 -6.30 -26.97
N ALA A 545 -29.74 -7.20 -26.77
CA ALA A 545 -31.08 -6.87 -26.28
C ALA A 545 -31.06 -6.12 -24.93
N SER A 546 -30.10 -6.41 -24.05
CA SER A 546 -30.01 -5.81 -22.72
C SER A 546 -29.36 -4.41 -22.71
N VAL A 547 -28.55 -4.09 -23.72
CA VAL A 547 -27.77 -2.83 -23.78
C VAL A 547 -28.16 -1.92 -24.93
N LYS A 548 -28.95 -2.41 -25.89
CA LYS A 548 -29.34 -1.73 -27.14
C LYS A 548 -29.80 -0.29 -26.91
N ASP A 549 -30.79 -0.08 -26.05
CA ASP A 549 -31.41 1.24 -25.89
C ASP A 549 -30.43 2.25 -25.28
N ALA A 550 -29.65 1.81 -24.28
CA ALA A 550 -28.61 2.64 -23.67
C ALA A 550 -27.51 3.02 -24.67
N VAL A 551 -27.04 2.06 -25.47
CA VAL A 551 -26.00 2.27 -26.49
C VAL A 551 -26.50 3.22 -27.59
N LEU A 552 -27.70 2.98 -28.14
CA LEU A 552 -28.27 3.85 -29.17
C LEU A 552 -28.50 5.28 -28.65
N ASN A 553 -28.95 5.43 -27.40
CA ASN A 553 -29.12 6.74 -26.78
C ASN A 553 -27.78 7.46 -26.59
N ALA A 554 -26.72 6.77 -26.15
CA ALA A 554 -25.39 7.35 -25.99
C ALA A 554 -24.79 7.86 -27.32
N LEU A 555 -25.04 7.11 -28.40
CA LEU A 555 -24.60 7.41 -29.77
C LEU A 555 -25.39 8.56 -30.41
N ASN A 556 -26.57 8.90 -29.88
CA ASN A 556 -27.36 10.04 -30.31
C ASN A 556 -26.88 11.34 -29.62
N THR A 557 -26.05 12.14 -30.31
CA THR A 557 -25.60 13.46 -29.82
C THR A 557 -26.58 14.56 -30.21
N SER A 558 -27.60 14.82 -29.41
CA SER A 558 -28.51 15.97 -29.60
C SER A 558 -28.04 17.20 -28.83
N LYS A 559 -26.88 17.76 -29.18
CA LYS A 559 -26.53 19.13 -28.77
C LYS A 559 -26.17 19.97 -29.99
N VAL A 560 -27.20 20.40 -30.71
CA VAL A 560 -27.10 21.58 -31.57
C VAL A 560 -27.08 22.80 -30.64
N LYS A 561 -25.90 23.15 -30.12
CA LYS A 561 -25.67 24.51 -29.59
C LYS A 561 -25.04 25.32 -30.71
N TYR A 562 -25.87 26.17 -31.33
CA TYR A 562 -25.53 27.28 -32.21
C TYR A 562 -24.07 27.34 -32.69
N SER A 563 -23.80 26.74 -33.85
CA SER A 563 -22.54 26.94 -34.57
C SER A 563 -22.83 26.89 -36.07
N TYR A 564 -22.53 28.00 -36.74
CA TYR A 564 -22.62 28.18 -38.19
C TYR A 564 -21.52 27.37 -38.93
N SER A 565 -21.41 26.07 -38.68
CA SER A 565 -20.39 25.23 -39.34
C SER A 565 -20.94 23.86 -39.73
N TRP A 566 -20.75 23.52 -41.00
CA TRP A 566 -21.20 22.33 -41.71
C TRP A 566 -20.32 21.10 -41.41
N GLU A 567 -19.94 20.91 -40.14
CA GLU A 567 -19.20 19.73 -39.73
C GLU A 567 -20.14 18.51 -39.77
N ALA A 568 -19.66 17.42 -40.39
CA ALA A 568 -20.40 16.16 -40.43
C ALA A 568 -20.79 15.78 -39.00
N ASP A 569 -22.05 15.40 -38.80
CA ASP A 569 -22.59 15.11 -37.48
C ASP A 569 -21.68 14.13 -36.74
N GLU A 570 -21.13 14.59 -35.61
CA GLU A 570 -20.26 13.82 -34.72
C GLU A 570 -20.91 12.47 -34.33
N SER A 571 -22.25 12.38 -34.37
CA SER A 571 -23.02 11.14 -34.14
C SER A 571 -22.69 10.05 -35.16
N ILE A 572 -22.68 10.35 -36.47
CA ILE A 572 -22.37 9.37 -37.52
C ILE A 572 -20.91 8.92 -37.41
N GLN A 573 -20.00 9.87 -37.15
CA GLN A 573 -18.59 9.56 -37.02
C GLN A 573 -18.33 8.64 -35.81
N LEU A 574 -19.00 8.89 -34.67
CA LEU A 574 -18.92 8.04 -33.50
C LEU A 574 -19.48 6.63 -33.77
N ILE A 575 -20.66 6.52 -34.42
CA ILE A 575 -21.27 5.23 -34.78
C ILE A 575 -20.32 4.42 -35.67
N LEU A 576 -19.72 5.04 -36.69
CA LEU A 576 -18.76 4.38 -37.58
C LEU A 576 -17.49 3.94 -36.84
N GLN A 577 -17.00 4.71 -35.87
CA GLN A 577 -15.84 4.33 -35.05
C GLN A 577 -16.14 3.13 -34.16
N VAL A 578 -17.34 3.06 -33.56
CA VAL A 578 -17.78 1.90 -32.77
C VAL A 578 -17.96 0.68 -33.69
N LEU A 579 -18.62 0.84 -34.84
CA LEU A 579 -18.82 -0.23 -35.84
C LEU A 579 -17.51 -0.90 -36.27
N LYS A 580 -16.45 -0.12 -36.50
CA LYS A 580 -15.12 -0.64 -36.87
C LYS A 580 -14.50 -1.56 -35.81
N ARG A 581 -14.94 -1.46 -34.55
CA ARG A 581 -14.41 -2.20 -33.40
C ARG A 581 -15.28 -3.40 -33.02
N LEU A 582 -16.50 -3.50 -33.53
CA LEU A 582 -17.42 -4.60 -33.24
C LEU A 582 -17.16 -5.83 -34.11
N LYS A 583 -17.31 -7.01 -33.52
CA LYS A 583 -17.39 -8.29 -34.24
C LYS A 583 -18.70 -8.37 -35.04
N ARG A 584 -18.73 -9.20 -36.08
CA ARG A 584 -19.96 -9.46 -36.84
C ARG A 584 -21.04 -10.07 -35.94
N GLY A 585 -22.24 -9.51 -35.97
CA GLY A 585 -23.36 -9.94 -35.13
C GLY A 585 -24.49 -8.91 -35.12
N GLU A 586 -25.51 -9.16 -34.29
CA GLU A 586 -26.74 -8.36 -34.23
C GLU A 586 -26.49 -6.88 -33.92
N ALA A 587 -25.60 -6.59 -32.97
CA ALA A 587 -25.24 -5.22 -32.61
C ALA A 587 -24.58 -4.45 -33.78
N GLN A 588 -23.73 -5.13 -34.56
CA GLN A 588 -23.08 -4.51 -35.72
C GLN A 588 -24.10 -4.20 -36.83
N THR A 589 -25.02 -5.13 -37.12
CA THR A 589 -26.09 -4.92 -38.10
C THR A 589 -27.00 -3.76 -37.69
N ALA A 590 -27.43 -3.72 -36.43
CA ALA A 590 -28.29 -2.67 -35.91
C ALA A 590 -27.64 -1.28 -35.95
N LEU A 591 -26.35 -1.17 -35.61
CA LEU A 591 -25.62 0.09 -35.69
C LEU A 591 -25.36 0.53 -37.14
N LEU A 592 -25.20 -0.42 -38.06
CA LEU A 592 -25.05 -0.12 -39.49
C LEU A 592 -26.35 0.45 -40.06
N GLU A 593 -27.50 -0.15 -39.71
CA GLU A 593 -28.82 0.36 -40.07
C GLU A 593 -29.04 1.77 -39.52
N GLU A 594 -28.70 2.03 -38.26
CA GLU A 594 -28.82 3.35 -37.64
C GLU A 594 -27.92 4.40 -38.31
N ALA A 595 -26.68 4.02 -38.67
CA ALA A 595 -25.77 4.89 -39.42
C ALA A 595 -26.32 5.25 -40.81
N VAL A 596 -26.88 4.28 -41.54
CA VAL A 596 -27.50 4.49 -42.86
C VAL A 596 -28.74 5.38 -42.73
N LYS A 597 -29.59 5.10 -41.74
CA LYS A 597 -30.81 5.87 -41.47
C LYS A 597 -30.50 7.34 -41.18
N LYS A 598 -29.44 7.61 -40.42
CA LYS A 598 -28.93 8.97 -40.19
C LYS A 598 -28.35 9.58 -41.46
N ALA A 599 -27.51 8.85 -42.19
CA ALA A 599 -26.85 9.34 -43.40
C ALA A 599 -27.83 9.77 -44.50
N ILE A 600 -28.97 9.08 -44.65
CA ILE A 600 -30.03 9.42 -45.62
C ILE A 600 -30.58 10.85 -45.40
N ASN A 601 -30.56 11.34 -44.16
CA ASN A 601 -31.04 12.67 -43.81
C ASN A 601 -30.02 13.79 -44.06
N PHE A 602 -28.83 13.49 -44.59
CA PHE A 602 -27.78 14.49 -44.88
C PHE A 602 -27.70 14.84 -46.37
N PRO A 603 -27.40 16.11 -46.71
CA PRO A 603 -27.08 16.49 -48.08
C PRO A 603 -25.89 15.68 -48.63
N PRO A 604 -25.98 15.09 -49.84
CA PRO A 604 -24.91 14.27 -50.42
C PRO A 604 -23.54 14.95 -50.48
N LYS A 605 -23.51 16.29 -50.62
CA LYS A 605 -22.29 17.11 -50.65
C LYS A 605 -21.51 17.11 -49.32
N ILE A 606 -22.16 16.84 -48.18
CA ILE A 606 -21.53 16.80 -46.85
C ILE A 606 -20.94 15.41 -46.56
N LEU A 607 -21.64 14.34 -46.95
CA LEU A 607 -21.17 12.95 -46.82
C LEU A 607 -19.87 12.71 -47.62
N VAL A 608 -19.76 13.33 -48.80
CA VAL A 608 -18.55 13.25 -49.64
C VAL A 608 -17.36 14.02 -49.03
N LYS A 609 -17.59 15.14 -48.34
CA LYS A 609 -16.55 15.92 -47.63
C LYS A 609 -15.98 15.19 -46.41
N ALA A 610 -16.80 14.45 -45.66
CA ALA A 610 -16.35 13.66 -44.50
C ALA A 610 -15.38 12.52 -44.87
N ARG A 611 -15.48 12.02 -46.12
CA ARG A 611 -14.58 11.01 -46.68
C ARG A 611 -13.15 11.55 -46.87
N CYS A 612 -12.98 12.85 -47.10
CA CYS A 612 -11.66 13.47 -47.32
C CYS A 612 -10.87 13.78 -46.04
N ARG A 613 -11.48 13.72 -44.85
CA ARG A 613 -10.76 13.94 -43.57
C ARG A 613 -10.51 12.65 -42.77
N SER A 614 -11.21 11.56 -43.06
CA SER A 614 -11.11 10.29 -42.31
C SER A 614 -10.27 9.21 -43.02
N LEU A 615 -9.90 9.44 -44.27
CA LEU A 615 -8.83 8.72 -44.94
C LEU A 615 -7.60 9.63 -44.89
N GLY A 616 -6.71 9.40 -43.91
CA GLY A 616 -5.33 9.79 -44.11
C GLY A 616 -4.88 9.18 -45.44
N ALA A 617 -4.34 10.03 -46.31
CA ALA A 617 -3.63 9.60 -47.51
C ALA A 617 -2.56 8.54 -47.13
N PRO A 618 -2.22 7.61 -48.04
CA PRO A 618 -1.35 6.46 -47.76
C PRO A 618 -0.02 6.83 -47.11
#